data_AF-A0A8I2DCH5-F1
#
_entry.id   AF-A0A8I2DCH5-F1
#
_cell.length_a   1.000
_cell.length_b   1.000
_cell.length_c   1.000
_cell.angle_alpha   90.00
_cell.angle_beta   90.00
_cell.angle_gamma   90.00
#
_symmetry.space_group_name_H-M   'P 1'
#
loop_
_entity.id
_entity.type
_entity.pdbx_description
1 polymer ?
#
loop_
_entity_poly.entity_id
_entity_poly.type
_entity_poly.pdbx_seq_one_letter_code
_entity_poly.pdbx_strand_id
1 'polypeptide(L)' 'MGYVPNRGKPNPSPQLTLSGKWLNKLGFTVVSHYTLTRQAGQLIIRLAEE' A
#
# COMPACT_ATOMS: atom_id res chain seq x y z
N MET A 1 -10.27 21.98 26.66
CA MET A 1 -10.38 21.56 25.24
C MET A 1 -9.32 20.50 24.99
N GLY A 2 -9.71 19.22 24.94
CA GLY A 2 -8.78 18.10 24.73
C GLY A 2 -8.69 17.74 23.24
N TYR A 3 -7.48 17.56 22.73
CA TYR A 3 -7.27 17.01 21.39
C TYR A 3 -7.76 15.56 21.34
N VAL A 4 -8.61 15.23 20.36
CA VAL A 4 -9.08 13.86 20.11
C VAL A 4 -8.44 13.36 18.81
N PRO A 5 -7.37 12.56 18.87
CA PRO A 5 -6.72 12.03 17.69
C PRO A 5 -7.73 11.25 16.84
N ASN A 6 -7.60 11.33 15.52
CA ASN A 6 -8.43 10.59 14.57
C ASN A 6 -9.96 10.79 14.73
N ARG A 7 -10.40 11.93 15.31
CA ARG A 7 -11.82 12.21 15.61
C ARG A 7 -12.51 11.11 16.43
N GLY A 8 -11.77 10.38 17.27
CA GLY A 8 -12.31 9.26 18.05
C GLY A 8 -12.53 7.97 17.26
N LYS A 9 -12.10 7.90 16.00
CA LYS A 9 -12.08 6.64 15.25
C LYS A 9 -10.93 5.75 15.73
N PRO A 10 -11.15 4.43 15.83
CA PRO A 10 -10.07 3.49 16.11
C PRO A 10 -8.96 3.68 15.08
N ASN A 11 -7.72 3.51 15.53
CA ASN A 11 -6.57 3.65 14.65
C ASN A 11 -6.74 2.68 13.48
N PRO A 12 -6.67 3.14 12.22
CA PRO A 12 -6.85 2.24 11.09
C PRO A 12 -5.77 1.16 11.14
N SER A 13 -6.13 -0.05 10.69
CA SER A 13 -5.16 -1.11 10.45
C SER A 13 -4.03 -0.59 9.57
N PRO A 14 -2.79 -1.08 9.76
CA PRO A 14 -1.66 -0.66 8.96
C PRO A 14 -1.98 -0.83 7.48
N GLN A 15 -1.87 0.26 6.72
CA GLN A 15 -2.15 0.30 5.29
C GLN A 15 -0.97 0.95 4.58
N LEU A 16 -0.62 0.41 3.42
CA LEU A 16 0.35 1.01 2.50
C LEU A 16 -0.41 1.50 1.26
N THR A 17 -0.42 2.81 1.04
CA THR A 17 -1.01 3.42 -0.15
C THR A 17 0.10 3.93 -1.06
N LEU A 18 0.18 3.41 -2.28
CA LEU A 18 1.08 3.87 -3.33
C LEU A 18 0.28 4.64 -4.37
N SER A 19 0.67 5.88 -4.66
CA SER A 19 -0.03 6.74 -5.63
C SER A 19 0.94 7.50 -6.52
N GLY A 20 0.54 7.74 -7.77
CA GLY A 20 1.26 8.59 -8.71
C GLY A 20 1.27 8.03 -10.13
N LYS A 21 1.37 8.93 -11.13
CA LYS A 21 1.37 8.56 -12.55
C LYS A 21 2.57 7.68 -12.96
N TRP A 22 3.66 7.73 -12.20
CA TRP A 22 4.87 6.92 -12.44
C TRP A 22 4.64 5.43 -12.21
N LEU A 23 3.62 5.03 -11.43
CA LEU A 23 3.28 3.63 -11.20
C LEU A 23 2.93 2.90 -12.50
N ASN A 24 2.23 3.57 -13.42
CA ASN A 24 1.92 3.01 -14.75
C ASN A 24 3.19 2.66 -15.53
N LYS A 25 4.24 3.50 -15.45
CA LYS A 25 5.54 3.24 -16.08
C LYS A 25 6.27 2.03 -15.49
N LEU A 26 5.98 1.68 -14.23
CA LEU A 26 6.48 0.47 -13.57
C LEU A 26 5.58 -0.74 -13.81
N GLY A 27 4.60 -0.63 -14.70
CA GLY A 27 3.69 -1.71 -15.04
C GLY A 27 2.55 -1.89 -14.06
N PHE A 28 2.31 -0.96 -13.11
CA PHE A 28 1.08 -0.93 -12.31
C PHE A 28 -0.10 -0.49 -13.18
N THR A 29 -0.74 -1.47 -13.81
CA THR A 29 -1.91 -1.28 -14.67
C THR A 29 -3.18 -1.74 -13.94
N VAL A 30 -4.31 -1.22 -14.40
CA VAL A 30 -5.64 -1.68 -13.92
C VAL A 30 -5.78 -3.16 -14.28
N VAL A 31 -6.39 -3.96 -13.39
CA VAL A 31 -6.61 -5.43 -13.53
C VAL A 31 -5.38 -6.31 -13.25
N SER A 32 -4.19 -5.74 -13.09
CA SER A 32 -3.00 -6.53 -12.74
C SER A 32 -3.00 -6.97 -11.27
N HIS A 33 -2.66 -8.23 -11.04
CA HIS A 33 -2.44 -8.78 -9.70
C HIS A 33 -0.98 -8.62 -9.31
N TYR A 34 -0.72 -8.26 -8.05
CA TYR A 34 0.62 -8.15 -7.50
C TYR A 34 0.73 -8.95 -6.21
N THR A 35 1.89 -9.57 -6.01
CA THR A 35 2.23 -10.22 -4.75
C THR A 35 3.05 -9.25 -3.91
N LEU A 36 2.68 -9.13 -2.63
CA LEU A 36 3.46 -8.40 -1.62
C LEU A 36 4.14 -9.43 -0.72
N THR A 37 5.47 -9.50 -0.81
CA THR A 37 6.27 -10.39 0.05
C THR A 37 7.10 -9.56 1.02
N ARG A 38 7.22 -10.07 2.25
CA ARG A 38 7.99 -9.43 3.30
C ARG A 38 9.33 -10.13 3.46
N GLN A 39 10.40 -9.36 3.48
CA GLN A 39 11.73 -9.79 3.92
C GLN A 39 12.19 -8.92 5.10
N ALA A 40 13.28 -9.30 5.76
CA ALA A 40 13.83 -8.51 6.86
C ALA A 40 14.24 -7.12 6.34
N GLY A 41 13.58 -6.07 6.82
CA GLY A 41 13.82 -4.68 6.43
C GLY A 41 13.30 -4.29 5.04
N GLN A 42 12.57 -5.16 4.33
CA GLN A 42 12.13 -4.90 2.96
C GLN A 42 10.72 -5.42 2.66
N LEU A 43 10.02 -4.69 1.79
CA LEU A 43 8.77 -5.12 1.16
C LEU A 43 9.01 -5.20 -0.33
N ILE A 44 8.71 -6.36 -0.91
CA ILE A 44 8.93 -6.62 -2.32
C ILE A 44 7.57 -6.82 -2.97
N ILE A 45 7.24 -5.92 -3.90
CA ILE A 45 6.04 -5.99 -4.73
C ILE A 45 6.45 -6.56 -6.08
N ARG A 46 5.80 -7.63 -6.52
CA ARG A 46 6.06 -8.26 -7.84
C ARG A 46 4.75 -8.42 -8.58
N LEU A 47 4.80 -8.36 -9.91
CA LEU A 47 3.68 -8.79 -10.74
C LEU A 47 3.40 -10.28 -10.44
N ALA A 48 2.14 -10.64 -10.25
CA ALA A 48 1.76 -12.04 -10.17
C ALA A 48 1.76 -12.59 -11.60
N GLU A 49 2.65 -13.53 -11.90
CA GLU A 49 2.45 -14.45 -13.02
C GLU A 49 1.33 -15.42 -12.62
N GLU A 50 0.37 -15.61 -13.54
CA GLU A 50 -0.73 -16.56 -13.37
C GLU A 50 -0.25 -18.02 -13.47
#